data_AF-A0A9E5NPV5-F1
#
_entry.id   AF-A0A9E5NPV5-F1
#
_cell.length_a   1.000
_cell.length_b   1.000
_cell.length_c   1.000
_cell.angle_alpha   90.00
_cell.angle_beta   90.00
_cell.angle_gamma   90.00
#
_symmetry.space_group_name_H-M   'P 1'
#
loop_
_entity.id
_entity.type
_entity.pdbx_description
1 polymer ?
#
loop_
_entity_poly.entity_id
_entity_poly.type
_entity_poly.pdbx_seq_one_letter_code
_entity_poly.pdbx_strand_id
1 'polypeptide(L)' 'AVARSMSNFDFKDLVLVNPCPLGEEAYRRAKHGRHVLEEARTVNALEDALGNTDITVGTTGISTKREKAFHRQTL' A
#
# COMPACT_ATOMS: atom_id res chain seq x y z
N ALA A 1 3.38 -4.30 5.82
CA ALA A 1 2.01 -4.87 5.75
C ALA A 1 1.52 -4.89 4.31
N VAL A 2 1.44 -3.75 3.63
CA VAL A 2 1.12 -3.67 2.19
C VAL A 2 2.03 -4.56 1.33
N ALA A 3 3.36 -4.46 1.50
CA ALA A 3 4.33 -5.32 0.82
C ALA A 3 4.08 -6.84 1.01
N ARG A 4 3.63 -7.25 2.20
CA ARG A 4 3.24 -8.65 2.46
C ARG A 4 2.01 -9.03 1.64
N SER A 5 0.98 -8.18 1.65
CA SER A 5 -0.24 -8.40 0.87
C SER A 5 0.06 -8.46 -0.63
N MET A 6 0.87 -7.55 -1.16
CA MET A 6 1.30 -7.55 -2.55
C MET A 6 1.97 -8.87 -2.93
N SER A 7 2.97 -9.29 -2.15
CA SER A 7 3.69 -10.54 -2.38
C SER A 7 2.79 -11.79 -2.31
N ASN A 8 1.77 -11.81 -1.44
CA ASN A 8 0.83 -12.93 -1.38
C ASN A 8 0.00 -13.10 -2.67
N PHE A 9 -0.18 -12.03 -3.45
CA PHE A 9 -0.93 -12.02 -4.70
C PHE A 9 -0.03 -11.74 -5.92
N ASP A 10 1.27 -11.99 -5.79
CA ASP A 10 2.30 -11.85 -6.84
C ASP A 10 2.45 -10.44 -7.44
N PHE A 11 2.05 -9.40 -6.69
CA PHE A 11 2.34 -8.00 -7.04
C PHE A 11 3.74 -7.60 -6.56
N LYS A 12 4.48 -6.88 -7.42
CA LYS A 12 5.90 -6.56 -7.22
C LYS A 12 6.22 -5.07 -7.35
N ASP A 13 5.55 -4.35 -8.25
CA ASP A 13 5.80 -2.93 -8.49
C ASP A 13 5.12 -2.06 -7.42
N LEU A 14 5.89 -1.71 -6.40
CA LEU A 14 5.49 -0.77 -5.36
C LEU A 14 6.15 0.58 -5.63
N VAL A 15 5.34 1.64 -5.74
CA VAL A 15 5.81 3.02 -5.78
C VAL A 15 5.41 3.73 -4.50
N LEU A 16 6.38 4.37 -3.85
CA LEU A 16 6.20 5.15 -2.64
C LEU A 16 6.33 6.64 -2.97
N VAL A 17 5.26 7.40 -2.73
CA VAL A 17 5.22 8.84 -2.97
C VAL A 17 5.54 9.57 -1.66
N ASN A 18 6.64 10.32 -1.64
CA ASN A 18 7.14 11.07 -0.49
C ASN A 18 7.05 10.26 0.84
N PRO A 19 7.63 9.05 0.90
CA PRO A 19 7.50 8.20 2.08
C PRO A 19 8.28 8.77 3.26
N CYS A 20 7.83 8.45 4.47
CA CYS A 20 8.69 8.57 5.64
C CYS A 20 9.84 7.55 5.57
N PRO A 21 10.93 7.75 6.33
CA PRO A 21 12.01 6.78 6.40
C PRO A 21 11.48 5.37 6.73
N LEU A 22 11.77 4.40 5.86
CA LEU A 22 11.41 3.01 6.08
C LEU A 22 12.35 2.38 7.12
N GLY A 23 11.88 2.32 8.37
CA GLY A 23 12.60 1.66 9.44
C GLY A 23 12.37 0.14 9.49
N GLU A 24 13.04 -0.50 10.45
CA GLU A 24 12.91 -1.93 10.78
C GLU A 24 11.46 -2.43 10.84
N GLU A 25 10.55 -1.61 11.36
CA GLU A 25 9.13 -1.96 11.45
C GLU A 25 8.47 -2.23 10.09
N ALA A 26 8.87 -1.49 9.04
CA ALA A 26 8.35 -1.72 7.69
C ALA A 26 8.75 -3.12 7.19
N TYR A 27 10.03 -3.48 7.36
CA TYR A 27 10.59 -4.77 6.99
C TYR A 27 10.02 -5.93 7.82
N ARG A 28 9.91 -5.77 9.14
CA ARG A 28 9.28 -6.79 10.01
C ARG A 28 7.83 -7.07 9.61
N ARG A 29 7.09 -6.03 9.20
CA ARG A 29 5.70 -6.16 8.73
C ARG A 29 5.59 -6.65 7.28
N ALA A 30 6.68 -6.70 6.52
CA ALA A 30 6.70 -7.21 5.15
C ALA A 30 6.82 -8.74 5.10
N LYS A 31 7.47 -9.37 6.10
CA LYS A 31 7.67 -10.84 6.16
C LYS A 31 8.33 -11.33 4.86
N HIS A 32 7.73 -12.31 4.16
CA HIS A 32 8.25 -12.80 2.87
C HIS A 32 8.16 -11.76 1.75
N GLY A 33 7.31 -10.73 1.90
CA GLY A 33 7.21 -9.61 0.97
C GLY A 33 8.30 -8.55 1.15
N ARG A 34 9.42 -8.86 1.82
CA ARG A 34 10.54 -7.91 2.01
C ARG A 34 11.10 -7.39 0.68
N HIS A 35 11.24 -8.27 -0.31
CA HIS A 35 11.72 -7.91 -1.65
C HIS A 35 10.90 -6.79 -2.29
N VAL A 36 9.57 -6.74 -2.06
CA VAL A 36 8.70 -5.67 -2.57
C VAL A 36 9.09 -4.29 -2.01
N LEU A 37 9.62 -4.21 -0.78
CA LEU A 37 10.13 -2.95 -0.23
C LEU A 37 11.53 -2.62 -0.77
N GLU A 38 12.36 -3.62 -1.01
CA GLU A 38 13.73 -3.45 -1.52
C GLU A 38 13.74 -3.01 -2.99
N GLU A 39 12.78 -3.47 -3.77
CA GLU A 39 12.56 -3.13 -5.18
C GLU A 39 11.66 -1.89 -5.35
N ALA A 40 11.12 -1.33 -4.27
CA ALA A 40 10.19 -0.22 -4.34
C ALA A 40 10.84 1.05 -4.92
N ARG A 41 10.16 1.69 -5.86
CA ARG A 41 10.57 3.00 -6.39
C ARG A 41 10.06 4.10 -5.47
N THR A 42 10.88 5.12 -5.23
CA THR A 42 10.49 6.30 -4.45
C THR A 42 10.44 7.52 -5.36
N VAL A 43 9.35 8.28 -5.27
CA VAL A 43 9.14 9.53 -6.02
C VAL A 43 8.67 10.65 -5.09
N ASN A 44 8.75 11.91 -5.53
CA ASN A 44 8.40 13.06 -4.69
C ASN A 44 6.94 13.48 -4.86
N ALA A 45 6.36 13.27 -6.04
CA ALA A 45 5.02 13.70 -6.37
C ALA A 45 4.16 12.55 -6.91
N LEU A 46 2.84 12.66 -6.81
CA LEU A 46 1.92 11.62 -7.27
C LEU A 46 1.95 11.49 -8.79
N GLU A 47 2.14 12.60 -9.48
CA GLU A 47 2.24 12.70 -10.93
C GLU A 47 3.37 11.82 -11.48
N ASP A 48 4.50 11.76 -10.78
CA ASP A 48 5.64 10.91 -11.13
C ASP A 48 5.30 9.41 -11.04
N ALA A 49 4.44 9.03 -10.09
CA ALA A 49 3.98 7.65 -9.94
C ALA A 49 2.95 7.25 -11.01
N LEU A 50 2.17 8.20 -11.51
CA LEU A 50 1.09 7.98 -12.48
C LEU A 50 1.51 8.15 -13.94
N GLY A 51 2.68 8.73 -14.23
CA GLY A 51 3.08 9.12 -15.58
C GLY A 51 3.11 8.01 -16.66
N ASN A 52 3.04 6.73 -16.27
CA ASN A 52 3.07 5.57 -17.18
C ASN A 52 1.81 4.69 -17.07
N THR A 53 0.65 5.23 -16.66
CA THR A 53 -0.59 4.45 -16.55
C THR A 53 -1.62 4.84 -17.61
N ASP A 54 -2.16 3.85 -18.33
CA ASP A 54 -3.30 4.06 -19.23
C ASP A 54 -4.61 4.25 -18.46
N ILE A 55 -4.72 3.60 -17.29
CA ILE A 55 -5.87 3.63 -16.40
C ILE A 55 -5.39 3.82 -14.97
N THR A 56 -6.01 4.78 -14.27
CA THR A 56 -5.72 5.05 -12.86
C THR A 56 -6.97 4.82 -12.01
N VAL A 57 -6.82 4.06 -10.93
CA VAL A 57 -7.88 3.77 -9.95
C VAL A 57 -7.42 4.20 -8.56
N GLY A 58 -8.22 5.07 -7.92
CA GLY A 58 -7.99 5.51 -6.54
C GLY A 58 -8.94 4.83 -5.56
N THR A 59 -8.42 4.46 -4.38
CA THR A 59 -9.25 3.94 -3.28
C THR A 59 -9.62 5.07 -2.32
N THR A 60 -10.89 5.13 -1.90
CA THR A 60 -11.37 6.07 -0.89
C THR A 60 -12.22 5.33 0.15
N GLY A 61 -12.19 5.78 1.40
CA GLY A 61 -13.07 5.28 2.45
C GLY A 61 -14.31 6.16 2.59
N ILE A 62 -15.48 5.55 2.84
CA ILE A 62 -16.68 6.28 3.24
C ILE A 62 -16.72 6.35 4.77
N SER A 63 -16.68 7.54 5.34
CA SER A 63 -16.85 7.77 6.78
C SER A 63 -18.35 7.92 7.11
N THR A 64 -18.99 6.85 7.55
CA THR A 64 -20.40 6.89 7.98
C THR A 64 -20.51 7.21 9.47
N LYS A 65 -21.45 8.10 9.87
CA LYS A 65 -21.71 8.45 11.29
C LYS A 65 -22.36 7.34 12.13
N ARG A 66 -22.73 6.19 11.56
CA ARG A 66 -23.44 5.10 12.27
C ARG A 66 -22.52 3.91 12.51
N GLU A 67 -22.35 3.54 13.78
CA GLU A 67 -21.53 2.40 14.21
C GLU A 67 -21.96 1.04 13.62
N LYS A 68 -23.21 0.90 13.18
CA LYS A 68 -23.76 -0.37 12.65
C LYS A 68 -23.49 -0.63 11.15
N ALA A 69 -22.68 0.18 10.48
CA ALA A 69 -22.35 -0.01 9.06
C ALA A 69 -21.09 -0.88 8.82
N PHE A 70 -20.41 -1.34 9.88
CA PHE A 70 -19.29 -2.29 9.75
C PHE A 70 -19.81 -3.73 9.75
N HIS A 71 -19.66 -4.43 8.62
CA HIS A 71 -20.16 -5.80 8.44
C HIS A 71 -19.44 -6.84 9.32
N ARG A 72 -18.29 -6.49 9.90
CA ARG A 72 -17.54 -7.41 10.76
C ARG A 72 -17.79 -7.10 12.23
N GLN A 73 -18.78 -7.79 12.79
CA GLN A 73 -18.84 -8.05 14.23
C GLN A 73 -18.05 -9.34 14.48
N THR A 74 -16.92 -9.21 15.17
CA THR A 74 -16.21 -10.38 15.69
C THR A 74 -16.94 -10.82 16.95
N LEU A 75 -17.48 -12.04 16.96
CA LEU A 75 -17.98 -12.73 18.16
C LEU A 75 -16.82 -13.10 19.08
#